data_AF-A0A2D8HJW0-F1
#
_entry.id   AF-A0A2D8HJW0-F1
#
_cell.length_a   1.000
_cell.length_b   1.000
_cell.length_c   1.000
_cell.angle_alpha   90.00
_cell.angle_beta   90.00
_cell.angle_gamma   90.00
#
_symmetry.space_group_name_H-M   'P 1'
#
loop_
_entity.id
_entity.type
_entity.pdbx_description
1 polymer ?
#
loop_
_entity_poly.entity_id
_entity_poly.type
_entity_poly.pdbx_seq_one_letter_code
_entity_poly.pdbx_strand_id
1 'polypeptide(L)'
;MFEFPLKVTDLETVPEQYHSLYQPETDAAEGFALDPLLAGKLDVSGLTSALEKERGAAQGFEKELKAWRALGPDPETAWTARETALRAEMTAGFDAALAQKDAAIAELEQRNGAFLIETRATEALLKAGGSVELLMPHIRAAVTLHHDAEKPLPTLHILDRDGTVRRDAEGAPISLEALVGEMRNSPIFARAFAPTKMRGSGMDP
;
A
#
# COMPACT_ATOMS: atom_id res chain seq x y z
N MET A 1 2.03 49.28 -49.11
CA MET A 1 3.36 49.60 -48.57
C MET A 1 4.35 48.87 -49.46
N PHE A 2 5.29 49.55 -50.10
CA PHE A 2 6.31 48.88 -50.92
C PHE A 2 7.35 48.27 -49.98
N GLU A 3 7.64 46.98 -50.12
CA GLU A 3 8.73 46.33 -49.40
C GLU A 3 10.05 46.73 -50.08
N PHE A 4 11.09 47.04 -49.31
CA PHE A 4 12.41 47.40 -49.82
C PHE A 4 13.30 46.15 -49.82
N PRO A 5 13.28 45.31 -50.87
CA PRO A 5 14.14 44.14 -50.96
C PRO A 5 15.61 44.57 -50.91
N LEU A 6 16.42 43.81 -50.16
CA LEU A 6 17.85 44.10 -50.00
C LEU A 6 18.63 43.96 -51.31
N LYS A 7 18.16 43.09 -52.22
CA LYS A 7 18.72 42.85 -53.55
C LYS A 7 17.62 42.74 -54.59
N VAL A 8 17.86 43.28 -55.77
CA VAL A 8 16.93 43.30 -56.90
C VAL A 8 17.68 43.01 -58.19
N THR A 9 17.15 42.11 -59.01
CA THR A 9 17.76 41.76 -60.31
C THR A 9 17.50 42.80 -61.39
N ASP A 10 16.38 43.51 -61.33
CA ASP A 10 16.00 44.55 -62.30
C ASP A 10 15.33 45.75 -61.61
N LEU A 11 15.84 46.96 -61.88
CA LEU A 11 15.41 48.20 -61.25
C LEU A 11 13.93 48.52 -61.56
N GLU A 12 13.38 48.01 -62.66
CA GLU A 12 11.96 48.17 -63.02
C GLU A 12 10.99 47.53 -62.01
N THR A 13 11.46 46.57 -61.21
CA THR A 13 10.65 45.96 -60.14
C THR A 13 10.50 46.86 -58.91
N VAL A 14 11.30 47.92 -58.82
CA VAL A 14 11.21 48.97 -57.80
C VAL A 14 10.46 50.16 -58.41
N PRO A 15 9.50 50.80 -57.72
CA PRO A 15 8.90 52.05 -58.17
C PRO A 15 9.97 53.12 -58.42
N GLU A 16 9.83 53.86 -59.53
CA GLU A 16 10.82 54.85 -60.01
C GLU A 16 11.28 55.85 -58.95
N GLN A 17 10.36 56.27 -58.07
CA GLN A 17 10.61 57.15 -56.92
C GLN A 17 11.63 56.62 -55.90
N TYR A 18 11.95 55.32 -55.92
CA TYR A 18 12.87 54.66 -54.99
C TYR A 18 14.13 54.11 -55.66
N HIS A 19 14.29 54.29 -56.98
CA HIS A 19 15.48 53.83 -57.72
C HIS A 19 16.78 54.42 -57.16
N SER A 20 16.75 55.66 -56.69
CA SER A 20 17.91 56.35 -56.11
C SER A 20 18.44 55.73 -54.81
N LEU A 21 17.69 54.81 -54.20
CA LEU A 21 18.07 54.13 -52.96
C LEU A 21 18.86 52.83 -53.20
N TYR A 22 19.01 52.42 -54.48
CA TYR A 22 19.70 51.21 -54.89
C TYR A 22 21.01 51.55 -55.63
N GLN A 23 22.08 50.83 -55.32
CA GLN A 23 23.40 50.95 -55.93
C GLN A 23 23.72 49.69 -56.75
N PRO A 24 24.38 49.82 -57.92
CA PRO A 24 24.82 48.66 -58.70
C PRO A 24 25.84 47.86 -57.89
N GLU A 25 25.65 46.54 -57.81
CA GLU A 25 26.61 45.65 -57.13
C GLU A 25 27.91 45.56 -57.97
N THR A 26 29.04 45.30 -57.33
CA THR A 26 30.40 45.37 -57.94
C THR A 26 30.58 44.53 -59.21
N ASP A 27 29.72 43.53 -59.43
CA ASP A 27 29.55 42.83 -60.69
C ASP A 27 28.19 43.16 -61.31
N ALA A 28 28.20 43.75 -62.51
CA ALA A 28 26.98 44.19 -63.23
C ALA A 28 26.01 43.04 -63.60
N ALA A 29 26.43 41.77 -63.42
CA ALA A 29 25.61 40.58 -63.61
C ALA A 29 24.80 40.19 -62.35
N GLU A 30 25.09 40.78 -61.19
CA GLU A 30 24.50 40.39 -59.89
C GLU A 30 23.34 41.30 -59.43
N GLY A 31 23.05 42.38 -60.17
CA GLY A 31 21.88 43.25 -59.94
C GLY A 31 22.18 44.52 -59.13
N PHE A 32 21.15 45.01 -58.43
CA PHE A 32 21.17 46.23 -57.63
C PHE A 32 20.90 45.92 -56.15
N ALA A 33 21.69 46.50 -55.23
CA ALA A 33 21.54 46.35 -53.79
C ALA A 33 21.09 47.65 -53.13
N LEU A 34 20.26 47.57 -52.09
CA LEU A 34 19.83 48.74 -51.32
C LEU A 34 21.03 49.38 -50.60
N ASP A 35 21.06 50.71 -50.47
CA ASP A 35 22.11 51.45 -49.74
C ASP A 35 22.43 50.76 -48.39
N PRO A 36 23.70 50.39 -48.12
CA PRO A 36 24.12 49.70 -46.90
C PRO A 36 23.68 50.39 -45.60
N LEU A 37 23.66 51.73 -45.57
CA LEU A 37 23.22 52.50 -44.39
C LEU A 37 21.71 52.40 -44.16
N LEU A 38 20.93 52.29 -45.24
CA LEU A 38 19.47 52.13 -45.16
C LEU A 38 19.11 50.66 -44.88
N ALA A 39 19.81 49.71 -45.50
CA ALA A 39 19.69 48.29 -45.25
C ALA A 39 19.93 47.94 -43.77
N GLY A 40 20.99 48.49 -43.16
CA GLY A 40 21.26 48.29 -41.74
C GLY A 40 20.22 48.91 -40.79
N LYS A 41 19.53 49.98 -41.20
CA LYS A 41 18.43 50.60 -40.41
C LYS A 41 17.10 49.86 -40.56
N LEU A 42 16.90 49.17 -41.69
CA LEU A 42 15.72 48.36 -41.98
C LEU A 42 15.85 46.91 -41.48
N ASP A 43 17.05 46.48 -41.08
CA ASP A 43 17.27 45.17 -40.47
C ASP A 43 16.64 45.11 -39.07
N VAL A 44 15.44 44.54 -39.02
CA VAL A 44 14.66 44.30 -37.79
C VAL A 44 14.88 42.88 -37.24
N SER A 45 15.72 42.05 -37.86
CA SER A 45 15.86 40.62 -37.52
C SER A 45 16.30 40.38 -36.07
N GLY A 46 17.17 41.23 -35.54
CA GLY A 46 17.60 41.19 -34.13
C GLY A 46 16.46 41.53 -33.17
N LEU A 47 15.62 42.51 -33.53
CA LEU A 47 14.45 42.92 -32.73
C LEU A 47 13.36 41.85 -32.77
N THR A 48 13.10 41.25 -33.93
CA THR A 48 12.13 40.14 -34.05
C THR A 48 12.59 38.93 -33.27
N SER A 49 13.88 38.57 -33.34
CA SER A 49 14.43 37.47 -32.55
C SER A 49 14.37 37.74 -31.03
N ALA A 50 14.65 38.96 -30.59
CA ALA A 50 14.52 39.35 -29.19
C ALA A 50 13.06 39.29 -28.72
N LEU A 51 12.12 39.75 -29.54
CA LEU A 51 10.68 39.70 -29.25
C LEU A 51 10.17 38.25 -29.19
N GLU A 52 10.63 37.37 -30.08
CA GLU A 52 10.29 35.94 -30.02
C GLU A 52 10.82 35.28 -28.75
N LYS A 53 12.06 35.59 -28.34
CA LYS A 53 12.62 35.10 -27.07
C LYS A 53 11.83 35.60 -25.86
N GLU A 54 11.46 36.88 -25.85
CA GLU A 54 10.68 37.48 -24.76
C GLU A 54 9.28 36.86 -24.68
N ARG A 55 8.60 36.66 -25.81
CA ARG A 55 7.32 35.92 -25.86
C ARG A 55 7.46 34.48 -25.38
N GLY A 56 8.53 33.78 -25.77
CA GLY A 56 8.81 32.42 -25.30
C GLY A 56 9.01 32.36 -23.78
N ALA A 57 9.78 33.30 -23.23
CA ALA A 57 9.99 33.42 -21.78
C ALA A 57 8.68 33.77 -21.05
N ALA A 58 7.89 34.71 -21.57
CA ALA A 58 6.59 35.09 -20.99
C ALA A 58 5.63 33.90 -20.96
N GLN A 59 5.55 33.12 -22.03
CA GLN A 59 4.74 31.89 -22.07
C GLN A 59 5.25 30.82 -21.09
N GLY A 60 6.56 30.70 -20.91
CA GLY A 60 7.16 29.82 -19.90
C GLY A 60 6.75 30.21 -18.48
N PHE A 61 6.95 31.48 -18.12
CA PHE A 61 6.57 32.00 -16.80
C PHE A 61 5.07 31.91 -16.55
N GLU A 62 4.23 32.10 -17.56
CA GLU A 62 2.78 31.95 -17.41
C GLU A 62 2.40 30.50 -17.05
N LYS A 63 3.04 29.51 -17.67
CA LYS A 63 2.83 28.09 -17.34
C LYS A 63 3.28 27.77 -15.92
N GLU A 64 4.45 28.25 -15.52
CA GLU A 64 4.96 28.06 -14.16
C GLU A 64 4.06 28.73 -13.12
N LEU A 65 3.65 29.98 -13.34
CA LEU A 65 2.70 30.68 -12.47
C LEU A 65 1.36 29.95 -12.36
N LYS A 66 0.85 29.38 -13.45
CA LYS A 66 -0.36 28.55 -13.42
C LYS A 66 -0.16 27.27 -12.59
N ALA A 67 0.97 26.59 -12.74
CA ALA A 67 1.29 25.41 -11.95
C ALA A 67 1.44 25.73 -10.46
N TRP A 68 2.09 26.85 -10.13
CA TRP A 68 2.21 27.33 -8.74
C TRP A 68 0.87 27.73 -8.14
N ARG A 69 0.05 28.48 -8.88
CA ARG A 69 -1.31 28.85 -8.43
C ARG A 69 -2.23 27.64 -8.27
N ALA A 70 -2.02 26.58 -9.03
CA ALA A 70 -2.77 25.32 -8.87
C ALA A 70 -2.43 24.59 -7.56
N LEU A 71 -1.21 24.79 -7.02
CA LEU A 71 -0.82 24.25 -5.72
C LEU A 71 -1.42 25.05 -4.55
N GLY A 72 -1.66 26.35 -4.73
CA GLY A 72 -2.35 27.23 -3.77
C GLY A 72 -2.16 28.71 -4.07
N PRO A 73 -2.88 29.61 -3.36
CA PRO A 73 -2.75 31.06 -3.54
C PRO A 73 -1.37 31.60 -3.12
N ASP A 74 -0.71 30.92 -2.18
CA ASP A 74 0.64 31.22 -1.71
C ASP A 74 1.45 29.91 -1.53
N PRO A 75 2.77 29.88 -1.87
CA PRO A 75 3.61 28.68 -1.75
C PRO A 75 3.62 28.04 -0.37
N GLU A 76 3.54 28.79 0.73
CA GLU A 76 3.53 28.21 2.09
C GLU A 76 2.20 27.49 2.36
N THR A 77 1.08 28.08 1.94
CA THR A 77 -0.26 27.47 2.07
C THR A 77 -0.40 26.21 1.19
N ALA A 78 0.19 26.23 0.01
CA ALA A 78 0.22 25.10 -0.91
C ALA A 78 1.03 23.91 -0.35
N TRP A 79 2.20 24.21 0.21
CA TRP A 79 3.06 23.21 0.83
C TRP A 79 2.40 22.58 2.05
N THR A 80 1.85 23.38 2.95
CA THR A 80 1.16 22.90 4.15
C THR A 80 -0.06 22.03 3.83
N ALA A 81 -0.85 22.40 2.80
CA ALA A 81 -1.95 21.57 2.31
C ALA A 81 -1.46 20.22 1.76
N ARG A 82 -0.31 20.21 1.07
CA ARG A 82 0.28 18.97 0.54
C ARG A 82 0.90 18.11 1.63
N GLU A 83 1.55 18.70 2.61
CA GLU A 83 2.13 18.02 3.77
C GLU A 83 1.04 17.37 4.62
N THR A 84 -0.06 18.08 4.87
CA THR A 84 -1.22 17.53 5.60
C THR A 84 -1.89 16.40 4.83
N ALA A 85 -2.08 16.54 3.52
CA ALA A 85 -2.61 15.47 2.67
C ALA A 85 -1.71 14.23 2.66
N LEU A 86 -0.40 14.42 2.49
CA LEU A 86 0.56 13.31 2.48
C LEU A 86 0.62 12.61 3.84
N ARG A 87 0.62 13.36 4.94
CA ARG A 87 0.55 12.78 6.29
C ARG A 87 -0.72 11.97 6.46
N ALA A 88 -1.87 12.50 6.07
CA ALA A 88 -3.15 11.81 6.17
C ALA A 88 -3.18 10.52 5.34
N GLU A 89 -2.63 10.55 4.12
CA GLU A 89 -2.51 9.38 3.25
C GLU A 89 -1.60 8.31 3.87
N MET A 90 -0.43 8.70 4.39
CA MET A 90 0.48 7.77 5.04
C MET A 90 -0.12 7.17 6.31
N THR A 91 -0.75 7.97 7.17
CA THR A 91 -1.41 7.47 8.39
C THR A 91 -2.53 6.51 8.06
N ALA A 92 -3.37 6.83 7.06
CA ALA A 92 -4.43 5.93 6.62
C ALA A 92 -3.87 4.62 6.05
N GLY A 93 -2.76 4.68 5.30
CA GLY A 93 -2.05 3.50 4.81
C GLY A 93 -1.48 2.63 5.94
N PHE A 94 -0.90 3.25 6.97
CA PHE A 94 -0.40 2.52 8.15
C PHE A 94 -1.53 1.87 8.95
N ASP A 95 -2.61 2.59 9.20
CA ASP A 95 -3.77 2.05 9.93
C ASP A 95 -4.40 0.88 9.17
N ALA A 96 -4.53 1.00 7.84
CA ALA A 96 -5.01 -0.08 6.99
C ALA A 96 -4.06 -1.30 7.02
N ALA A 97 -2.74 -1.07 6.98
CA ALA A 97 -1.76 -2.14 7.07
C ALA A 97 -1.77 -2.84 8.45
N LEU A 98 -1.89 -2.08 9.54
CA LEU A 98 -2.02 -2.62 10.90
C LEU A 98 -3.29 -3.46 11.02
N ALA A 99 -4.43 -2.94 10.59
CA ALA A 99 -5.69 -3.68 10.62
C ALA A 99 -5.63 -4.99 9.81
N GLN A 100 -4.96 -4.99 8.64
CA GLN A 100 -4.74 -6.22 7.87
C GLN A 100 -3.84 -7.22 8.58
N LYS A 101 -2.80 -6.74 9.27
CA LYS A 101 -1.88 -7.59 10.03
C LYS A 101 -2.57 -8.19 11.25
N ASP A 102 -3.35 -7.39 11.98
CA ASP A 102 -4.12 -7.84 13.13
C ASP A 102 -5.16 -8.88 12.72
N ALA A 103 -5.85 -8.68 11.59
CA ALA A 103 -6.77 -9.68 11.05
C ALA A 103 -6.07 -11.00 10.69
N ALA A 104 -4.88 -10.92 10.06
CA ALA A 104 -4.10 -12.11 9.72
C ALA A 104 -3.56 -12.83 10.98
N ILE A 105 -3.16 -12.10 12.02
CA ILE A 105 -2.72 -12.66 13.29
C ILE A 105 -3.90 -13.38 13.96
N ALA A 106 -5.07 -12.75 14.05
CA ALA A 106 -6.26 -13.37 14.63
C ALA A 106 -6.67 -14.67 13.90
N GLU A 107 -6.60 -14.68 12.57
CA GLU A 107 -6.86 -15.89 11.77
C GLU A 107 -5.84 -17.00 12.07
N LEU A 108 -4.55 -16.65 12.11
CA LEU A 108 -3.48 -17.59 12.43
C LEU A 108 -3.60 -18.14 13.85
N GLU A 109 -3.94 -17.31 14.82
CA GLU A 109 -4.19 -17.72 16.20
C GLU A 109 -5.38 -18.67 16.30
N GLN A 110 -6.49 -18.38 15.61
CA GLN A 110 -7.65 -19.27 15.57
C GLN A 110 -7.28 -20.64 14.98
N ARG A 111 -6.59 -20.65 13.84
CA ARG A 111 -6.19 -21.89 13.16
C ARG A 111 -5.20 -22.71 13.99
N ASN A 112 -4.18 -22.05 14.54
CA ASN A 112 -3.17 -22.70 15.36
C ASN A 112 -3.77 -23.20 16.67
N GLY A 113 -4.66 -22.44 17.29
CA GLY A 113 -5.38 -22.84 18.50
C GLY A 113 -6.22 -24.10 18.29
N ALA A 114 -7.01 -24.15 17.21
CA ALA A 114 -7.78 -25.34 16.86
C ALA A 114 -6.89 -26.58 16.66
N PHE A 115 -5.77 -26.42 15.94
CA PHE A 115 -4.80 -27.49 15.71
C PHE A 115 -4.12 -27.98 17.00
N LEU A 116 -3.73 -27.06 17.89
CA LEU A 116 -3.10 -27.39 19.18
C LEU A 116 -4.06 -28.15 20.08
N ILE A 117 -5.32 -27.68 20.19
CA ILE A 117 -6.36 -28.38 20.97
C ILE A 117 -6.55 -29.80 20.42
N GLU A 118 -6.70 -29.94 19.11
CA GLU A 118 -6.92 -31.23 18.46
C GLU A 118 -5.76 -32.20 18.66
N THR A 119 -4.53 -31.76 18.43
CA THR A 119 -3.35 -32.61 18.59
C THR A 119 -3.21 -33.08 20.03
N ARG A 120 -3.30 -32.17 21.00
CA ARG A 120 -3.15 -32.50 22.43
C ARG A 120 -4.29 -33.36 22.96
N ALA A 121 -5.53 -33.07 22.56
CA ALA A 121 -6.68 -33.87 22.95
C ALA A 121 -6.62 -35.28 22.36
N THR A 122 -6.20 -35.42 21.10
CA THR A 122 -5.98 -36.72 20.47
C THR A 122 -4.92 -37.52 21.23
N GLU A 123 -3.78 -36.91 21.57
CA GLU A 123 -2.76 -37.55 22.38
C GLU A 123 -3.29 -38.02 23.74
N ALA A 124 -4.04 -37.17 24.46
CA ALA A 124 -4.59 -37.48 25.77
C ALA A 124 -5.64 -38.60 25.70
N LEU A 125 -6.53 -38.56 24.71
CA LEU A 125 -7.56 -39.57 24.49
C LEU A 125 -6.96 -40.92 24.13
N LEU A 126 -6.00 -40.96 23.20
CA LEU A 126 -5.32 -42.20 22.81
C LEU A 126 -4.59 -42.84 24.00
N LYS A 127 -3.90 -42.04 24.81
CA LYS A 127 -3.25 -42.51 26.05
C LYS A 127 -4.27 -43.09 27.05
N ALA A 128 -5.46 -42.52 27.14
CA ALA A 128 -6.53 -42.98 28.01
C ALA A 128 -7.37 -44.14 27.43
N GLY A 129 -7.12 -44.54 26.18
CA GLY A 129 -7.94 -45.53 25.46
C GLY A 129 -9.34 -45.03 25.11
N GLY A 130 -9.52 -43.72 24.98
CA GLY A 130 -10.77 -43.08 24.57
C GLY A 130 -10.93 -43.04 23.05
N SER A 131 -12.17 -43.09 22.57
CA SER A 131 -12.51 -42.88 21.17
C SER A 131 -12.43 -41.39 20.83
N VAL A 132 -11.51 -41.05 19.93
CA VAL A 132 -11.26 -39.68 19.45
C VAL A 132 -12.52 -39.11 18.79
N GLU A 133 -13.13 -39.85 17.86
CA GLU A 133 -14.30 -39.38 17.11
C GLU A 133 -15.49 -39.02 18.01
N LEU A 134 -15.71 -39.78 19.10
CA LEU A 134 -16.84 -39.57 20.00
C LEU A 134 -16.61 -38.46 21.02
N LEU A 135 -15.35 -38.26 21.46
CA LEU A 135 -15.03 -37.36 22.58
C LEU A 135 -14.50 -36.00 22.13
N MET A 136 -13.91 -35.90 20.94
CA MET A 136 -13.33 -34.65 20.43
C MET A 136 -14.31 -33.47 20.36
N PRO A 137 -15.57 -33.62 19.91
CA PRO A 137 -16.52 -32.50 19.89
C PRO A 137 -16.77 -31.91 21.28
N HIS A 138 -16.78 -32.75 22.31
CA HIS A 138 -17.01 -32.33 23.69
C HIS A 138 -15.77 -31.67 24.31
N ILE A 139 -14.57 -32.19 24.01
CA ILE A 139 -13.32 -31.57 24.47
C ILE A 139 -13.13 -30.21 23.82
N ARG A 140 -13.39 -30.06 22.51
CA ARG A 140 -13.28 -28.76 21.81
C ARG A 140 -14.20 -27.70 22.41
N ALA A 141 -15.40 -28.07 22.84
CA ALA A 141 -16.33 -27.15 23.48
C ALA A 141 -15.90 -26.72 24.90
N ALA A 142 -15.10 -27.55 25.56
CA ALA A 142 -14.67 -27.34 26.94
C ALA A 142 -13.25 -26.76 27.08
N VAL A 143 -12.49 -26.63 26.00
CA VAL A 143 -11.08 -26.20 26.04
C VAL A 143 -10.89 -24.91 25.26
N THR A 144 -10.13 -23.98 25.83
CA THR A 144 -9.69 -22.75 25.18
C THR A 144 -8.20 -22.55 25.26
N LEU A 145 -7.69 -21.76 24.33
CA LEU A 145 -6.31 -21.33 24.32
C LEU A 145 -6.18 -20.06 25.17
N HIS A 146 -5.22 -20.05 26.09
CA HIS A 146 -4.89 -18.89 26.90
C HIS A 146 -3.46 -18.43 26.59
N HIS A 147 -3.31 -17.14 26.32
CA HIS A 147 -2.00 -16.49 26.18
C HIS A 147 -1.65 -15.83 27.51
N ASP A 148 -0.54 -16.25 28.09
CA ASP A 148 0.03 -15.62 29.28
C ASP A 148 1.11 -14.65 28.81
N ALA A 149 1.06 -13.39 29.28
CA ALA A 149 2.02 -12.37 28.89
C ALA A 149 3.46 -12.73 29.29
N GLU A 150 3.62 -13.59 30.31
CA GLU A 150 4.92 -14.03 30.80
C GLU A 150 5.44 -15.30 30.10
N LYS A 151 4.61 -16.02 29.33
CA LYS A 151 4.99 -17.28 28.69
C LYS A 151 4.99 -17.16 27.16
N PRO A 152 6.07 -17.62 26.50
CA PRO A 152 6.17 -17.53 25.05
C PRO A 152 5.27 -18.51 24.29
N LEU A 153 4.72 -19.53 24.98
CA LEU A 153 3.85 -20.54 24.37
C LEU A 153 2.46 -20.48 25.03
N PRO A 154 1.38 -20.54 24.24
CA PRO A 154 0.03 -20.56 24.77
C PRO A 154 -0.26 -21.86 25.50
N THR A 155 -1.08 -21.77 26.56
CA THR A 155 -1.49 -22.90 27.39
C THR A 155 -2.97 -23.22 27.18
N LEU A 156 -3.32 -24.51 27.27
CA LEU A 156 -4.72 -24.95 27.17
C LEU A 156 -5.38 -24.83 28.54
N HIS A 157 -6.53 -24.18 28.59
CA HIS A 157 -7.37 -24.08 29.79
C HIS A 157 -8.71 -24.75 29.53
N ILE A 158 -9.26 -25.38 30.57
CA ILE A 158 -10.58 -26.00 30.50
C ILE A 158 -11.59 -25.03 31.09
N LEU A 159 -12.71 -24.84 30.41
CA LEU A 159 -13.81 -23.98 30.85
C LEU A 159 -14.89 -24.77 31.59
N ASP A 160 -15.53 -24.09 32.54
CA ASP A 160 -16.77 -24.55 33.16
C ASP A 160 -17.99 -24.09 32.34
N ARG A 161 -19.19 -24.51 32.75
CA ARG A 161 -20.47 -24.12 32.13
C ARG A 161 -20.68 -22.61 32.11
N ASP A 162 -20.08 -21.90 33.06
CA ASP A 162 -20.17 -20.45 33.19
C ASP A 162 -19.08 -19.71 32.38
N GLY A 163 -18.24 -20.44 31.63
CA GLY A 163 -17.18 -19.88 30.80
C GLY A 163 -15.92 -19.46 31.57
N THR A 164 -15.85 -19.77 32.88
CA THR A 164 -14.67 -19.52 33.71
C THR A 164 -13.66 -20.68 33.60
N VAL A 165 -12.37 -20.38 33.76
CA VAL A 165 -11.32 -21.41 33.77
C VAL A 165 -11.50 -22.31 35.00
N ARG A 166 -11.69 -23.60 34.78
CA ARG A 166 -11.76 -24.60 35.85
C ARG A 166 -10.40 -24.73 36.52
N ARG A 167 -10.43 -24.73 37.85
CA ARG A 167 -9.27 -24.88 38.71
C ARG A 167 -9.39 -26.11 39.58
N ASP A 168 -8.26 -26.71 39.92
CA ASP A 168 -8.15 -27.79 40.89
C ASP A 168 -8.27 -27.26 42.34
N ALA A 169 -8.09 -28.15 43.32
CA ALA A 169 -8.20 -27.82 44.75
C ALA A 169 -7.09 -26.85 45.21
N GLU A 170 -5.96 -26.85 44.52
CA GLU A 170 -4.80 -25.98 44.73
C GLU A 170 -4.93 -24.63 44.03
N GLY A 171 -5.97 -24.45 43.21
CA GLY A 171 -6.24 -23.22 42.46
C GLY A 171 -5.50 -23.12 41.13
N ALA A 172 -4.81 -24.18 40.70
CA ALA A 172 -4.18 -24.25 39.38
C ALA A 172 -5.19 -24.66 38.30
N PRO A 173 -5.04 -24.21 37.04
CA PRO A 173 -5.90 -24.65 35.94
C PRO A 173 -5.87 -26.17 35.78
N ILE A 174 -7.03 -26.79 35.63
CA ILE A 174 -7.14 -28.24 35.40
C ILE A 174 -6.40 -28.60 34.10
N SER A 175 -5.72 -29.75 34.07
CA SER A 175 -5.06 -30.25 32.86
C SER A 175 -6.00 -31.05 31.96
N LEU A 176 -5.63 -31.18 30.69
CA LEU A 176 -6.40 -31.96 29.72
C LEU A 176 -6.54 -33.43 30.12
N GLU A 177 -5.51 -34.00 30.72
CA GLU A 177 -5.51 -35.38 31.23
C GLU A 177 -6.52 -35.56 32.37
N ALA A 178 -6.63 -34.56 33.26
CA ALA A 178 -7.61 -34.58 34.34
C ALA A 178 -9.05 -34.52 33.78
N LEU A 179 -9.32 -33.66 32.78
CA LEU A 179 -10.62 -33.65 32.09
C LEU A 179 -10.92 -35.00 31.44
N VAL A 180 -9.97 -35.60 30.74
CA VAL A 180 -10.15 -36.92 30.11
C VAL A 180 -10.42 -38.00 31.18
N GLY A 181 -9.75 -37.92 32.34
CA GLY A 181 -10.01 -38.77 33.49
C GLY A 181 -11.44 -38.61 34.04
N GLU A 182 -11.93 -37.38 34.16
CA GLU A 182 -13.32 -37.09 34.55
C GLU A 182 -14.32 -37.65 33.53
N MET A 183 -14.06 -37.46 32.23
CA MET A 183 -14.90 -38.02 31.16
C MET A 183 -14.96 -39.55 31.24
N ARG A 184 -13.84 -40.21 31.55
CA ARG A 184 -13.80 -41.67 31.70
C ARG A 184 -14.66 -42.16 32.88
N ASN A 185 -14.76 -41.38 33.95
CA ASN A 185 -15.56 -41.70 35.13
C ASN A 185 -17.03 -41.25 35.00
N SER A 186 -17.36 -40.45 33.99
CA SER A 186 -18.72 -39.97 33.74
C SER A 186 -19.60 -41.09 33.18
N PRO A 187 -20.83 -41.28 33.70
CA PRO A 187 -21.77 -42.27 33.17
C PRO A 187 -22.11 -42.08 31.68
N ILE A 188 -22.00 -40.84 31.20
CA ILE A 188 -22.33 -40.45 29.82
C ILE A 188 -21.20 -40.85 28.87
N PHE A 189 -19.96 -40.50 29.24
CA PHE A 189 -18.81 -40.62 28.35
C PHE A 189 -18.01 -41.91 28.56
N ALA A 190 -18.18 -42.62 29.68
CA ALA A 190 -17.45 -43.85 29.99
C ALA A 190 -17.54 -44.91 28.88
N ARG A 191 -18.66 -44.96 28.15
CA ARG A 191 -18.88 -45.90 27.02
C ARG A 191 -17.95 -45.65 25.83
N ALA A 192 -17.43 -44.43 25.69
CA ALA A 192 -16.49 -44.08 24.64
C ALA A 192 -15.03 -44.46 25.00
N PHE A 193 -14.79 -45.01 26.19
CA PHE A 193 -13.47 -45.50 26.60
C PHE A 193 -13.41 -47.02 26.51
N ALA A 194 -12.22 -47.54 26.18
CA ALA A 194 -11.95 -48.96 26.22
C ALA A 194 -12.23 -49.51 27.64
N PRO A 195 -12.88 -50.68 27.75
CA PRO A 195 -13.11 -51.30 29.04
C PRO A 195 -11.77 -51.56 29.72
N THR A 196 -11.64 -51.10 30.97
CA THR A 196 -10.53 -51.49 31.83
C THR A 196 -10.55 -53.01 31.89
N LYS A 197 -9.49 -53.69 31.42
CA LYS A 197 -9.40 -55.16 31.39
C LYS A 197 -9.67 -55.72 32.80
N MET A 198 -10.92 -55.99 33.13
CA MET A 198 -11.27 -56.90 34.20
C MET A 198 -10.91 -58.28 33.68
N ARG A 199 -9.75 -58.77 34.14
CA ARG A 199 -9.30 -60.13 33.93
C ARG A 199 -10.39 -61.02 34.53
N GLY A 200 -11.22 -61.63 33.67
CA GLY A 200 -12.21 -62.59 34.12
C GLY A 200 -11.50 -63.66 34.92
N SER A 201 -11.82 -63.75 36.22
CA SER A 201 -11.49 -64.93 37.02
C SER A 201 -12.40 -66.04 36.52
N GLY A 202 -12.02 -66.66 35.40
CA GLY A 202 -12.50 -67.99 35.06
C GLY A 202 -12.04 -68.91 36.19
N MET A 203 -12.94 -69.17 37.13
CA MET A 203 -12.82 -70.31 38.02
C MET A 203 -12.91 -71.54 37.10
N ASP A 204 -11.82 -72.29 36.97
CA ASP A 204 -11.85 -73.59 36.30
C ASP A 204 -12.82 -74.52 37.06
N PRO A 205 -13.72 -75.24 36.36
CA PRO A 205 -14.67 -76.19 36.96
C PRO A 205 -14.00 -77.47 37.48
#